data_AF-A0A7G2IU66-F1
#
_entry.id   AF-A0A7G2IU66-F1
#
_cell.length_a   1.000
_cell.length_b   1.000
_cell.length_c   1.000
_cell.angle_alpha   90.00
_cell.angle_beta   90.00
_cell.angle_gamma   90.00
#
_symmetry.space_group_name_H-M   'P 1'
#
loop_
_entity.id
_entity.type
_entity.pdbx_description
1 polymer ?
#
loop_
_entity_poly.entity_id
_entity_poly.type
_entity_poly.pdbx_seq_one_letter_code
_entity_poly.pdbx_strand_id
1 'polypeptide(L)'
;MDAEGLKILPCGNAWSHATYFRFIAFEYLSEKIDNLLYIDADVVCKGSLIELTQINLEHHVAAVIQDVEDSRVYAAQRLNTPEFNEQYFNAGVIFANLKEWKKQKFFTEAFSILLDKTRKFAFLDQDVLNIMFLVRQFFYQEFMMQFTALNKNSKVRIPQVIKNI
;
A
#
# COMPACT_ATOMS: atom_id res chain seq x y z
N MET A 1 -11.20 -16.46 8.41
CA MET A 1 -10.40 -16.00 9.56
C MET A 1 -11.27 -15.13 10.43
N ASP A 2 -11.18 -15.29 11.74
CA ASP A 2 -11.94 -14.57 12.74
C ASP A 2 -11.06 -13.54 13.48
N ALA A 3 -11.63 -12.85 14.47
CA ALA A 3 -10.91 -11.84 15.25
C ALA A 3 -9.71 -12.40 16.04
N GLU A 4 -9.72 -13.68 16.40
CA GLU A 4 -8.60 -14.32 17.11
C GLU A 4 -7.42 -14.57 16.16
N GLY A 5 -7.69 -14.94 14.90
CA GLY A 5 -6.67 -15.08 13.86
C GLY A 5 -5.91 -13.79 13.51
N LEU A 6 -6.45 -12.62 13.87
CA LEU A 6 -5.74 -11.34 13.73
C LEU A 6 -4.74 -11.08 14.86
N LYS A 7 -5.04 -11.55 16.08
CA LYS A 7 -4.21 -11.30 17.28
C LYS A 7 -2.85 -11.97 17.24
N ILE A 8 -2.70 -13.01 16.41
CA ILE A 8 -1.44 -13.73 16.24
C ILE A 8 -0.46 -13.01 15.31
N LEU A 9 -0.93 -12.03 14.54
CA LEU A 9 -0.11 -11.24 13.64
C LEU A 9 0.78 -10.26 14.43
N PRO A 10 1.94 -9.84 13.88
CA PRO A 10 2.78 -8.87 14.56
C PRO A 10 2.03 -7.55 14.81
N CYS A 11 2.25 -6.94 15.96
CA CYS A 11 1.83 -5.57 16.24
C CYS A 11 2.91 -4.89 17.08
N GLY A 12 2.83 -3.57 17.22
CA GLY A 12 3.79 -2.80 18.01
C GLY A 12 3.18 -1.56 18.63
N ASN A 13 3.98 -0.79 19.35
CA ASN A 13 3.51 0.42 20.04
C ASN A 13 2.93 1.47 19.08
N ALA A 14 3.43 1.52 17.84
CA ALA A 14 2.98 2.46 16.82
C ALA A 14 1.84 1.92 15.94
N TRP A 15 1.69 0.59 15.85
CA TRP A 15 0.81 -0.06 14.87
C TRP A 15 -0.03 -1.16 15.52
N SER A 16 -1.34 -1.00 15.52
CA SER A 16 -2.29 -2.00 16.01
C SER A 16 -2.66 -3.00 14.92
N HIS A 17 -3.33 -4.09 15.29
CA HIS A 17 -3.87 -5.06 14.33
C HIS A 17 -4.86 -4.45 13.31
N ALA A 18 -5.37 -3.24 13.56
CA ALA A 18 -6.23 -2.52 12.62
C ALA A 18 -5.53 -2.27 11.26
N THR A 19 -4.20 -2.21 11.23
CA THR A 19 -3.42 -2.07 9.98
C THR A 19 -3.74 -3.18 8.98
N TYR A 20 -4.08 -4.37 9.45
CA TYR A 20 -4.40 -5.53 8.61
C TYR A 20 -5.82 -5.53 8.06
N PHE A 21 -6.68 -4.60 8.48
CA PHE A 21 -8.07 -4.54 8.01
C PHE A 21 -8.16 -4.30 6.50
N ARG A 22 -7.16 -3.67 5.88
CA ARG A 22 -7.14 -3.52 4.41
C ARG A 22 -7.06 -4.86 3.69
N PHE A 23 -6.22 -5.80 4.16
CA PHE A 23 -6.11 -7.12 3.54
C PHE A 23 -7.45 -7.84 3.62
N ILE A 24 -8.11 -7.77 4.77
CA ILE A 24 -9.44 -8.36 4.99
C ILE A 24 -10.49 -7.68 4.11
N ALA A 25 -10.47 -6.35 4.02
CA ALA A 25 -11.39 -5.59 3.20
C ALA A 25 -11.23 -5.95 1.72
N PHE A 26 -9.99 -6.04 1.22
CA PHE A 26 -9.72 -6.37 -0.18
C PHE A 26 -10.16 -7.80 -0.49
N GLU A 27 -9.84 -8.76 0.38
CA GLU A 27 -10.30 -10.14 0.24
C GLU A 27 -11.82 -10.23 0.22
N TYR A 28 -12.50 -9.64 1.21
CA TYR A 28 -13.95 -9.67 1.31
C TYR A 28 -14.66 -8.99 0.14
N LEU A 29 -14.14 -7.84 -0.31
CA LEU A 29 -14.72 -7.08 -1.40
C LEU A 29 -14.41 -7.70 -2.77
N SER A 30 -13.34 -8.50 -2.89
CA SER A 30 -13.01 -9.20 -4.14
C SER A 30 -14.08 -10.20 -4.60
N GLU A 31 -15.00 -10.58 -3.70
CA GLU A 31 -16.17 -11.39 -4.02
C GLU A 31 -17.32 -10.60 -4.64
N LYS A 32 -17.24 -9.26 -4.63
CA LYS A 32 -18.39 -8.36 -4.93
C LYS A 32 -18.09 -7.30 -5.97
N ILE A 33 -16.86 -6.80 -6.01
CA ILE A 33 -16.44 -5.71 -6.91
C ILE A 33 -15.09 -6.03 -7.53
N ASP A 34 -14.88 -5.49 -8.73
CA ASP A 34 -13.67 -5.76 -9.51
C ASP A 34 -12.49 -4.86 -9.14
N ASN A 35 -12.77 -3.61 -8.78
CA ASN A 35 -11.76 -2.61 -8.45
C ASN A 35 -12.15 -1.85 -7.18
N LEU A 36 -11.16 -1.39 -6.43
CA LEU A 36 -11.35 -0.66 -5.18
C LEU A 36 -10.31 0.46 -5.06
N LEU A 37 -10.75 1.69 -4.84
CA LEU A 37 -9.88 2.78 -4.37
C LEU A 37 -9.89 2.79 -2.85
N TYR A 38 -8.75 2.44 -2.26
CA TYR A 38 -8.50 2.53 -0.82
C TYR A 38 -7.75 3.81 -0.49
N ILE A 39 -8.17 4.47 0.59
CA ILE A 39 -7.58 5.70 1.10
C ILE A 39 -7.57 5.62 2.63
N ASP A 40 -6.41 5.84 3.25
CA ASP A 40 -6.28 5.92 4.70
C ASP A 40 -7.11 7.09 5.28
N ALA A 41 -7.63 6.91 6.49
CA ALA A 41 -8.53 7.88 7.12
C ALA A 41 -7.88 9.24 7.45
N ASP A 42 -6.55 9.32 7.39
CA ASP A 42 -5.75 10.53 7.63
C ASP A 42 -5.21 11.17 6.33
N VAL A 43 -5.68 10.73 5.17
CA VAL A 43 -5.33 11.31 3.88
C VAL A 43 -6.31 12.43 3.51
N VAL A 44 -5.78 13.59 3.13
CA VAL A 44 -6.58 14.69 2.55
C VAL A 44 -6.41 14.70 1.03
N CYS A 45 -7.53 14.56 0.33
CA CYS A 45 -7.60 14.74 -1.11
C CYS A 45 -7.88 16.21 -1.46
N LYS A 46 -7.04 16.79 -2.32
CA LYS A 46 -7.14 18.21 -2.74
C LYS A 46 -7.81 18.39 -4.11
N GLY A 47 -8.24 17.31 -4.75
CA GLY A 47 -8.78 17.32 -6.11
C GLY A 47 -9.83 16.23 -6.32
N SER A 48 -10.17 15.98 -7.58
CA SER A 48 -11.12 14.93 -7.95
C SER A 48 -10.46 13.55 -7.86
N LEU A 49 -11.19 12.56 -7.35
CA LEU A 49 -10.76 11.16 -7.34
C LEU A 49 -11.14 10.40 -8.63
N ILE A 50 -11.95 11.02 -9.50
CA ILE A 50 -12.50 10.35 -10.69
C ILE A 50 -11.37 9.82 -11.58
N GLU A 51 -10.32 10.61 -11.80
CA GLU A 51 -9.19 10.25 -12.66
C GLU A 51 -8.51 8.96 -12.19
N LEU A 52 -8.43 8.74 -10.87
CA LEU A 52 -7.82 7.53 -10.30
C LEU A 52 -8.66 6.29 -10.57
N THR A 53 -9.98 6.44 -10.52
CA THR A 53 -10.91 5.33 -10.80
C THR A 53 -11.01 4.97 -12.29
N GLN A 54 -10.46 5.82 -13.16
CA GLN A 54 -10.42 5.61 -14.61
C GLN A 54 -9.12 4.96 -15.09
N ILE A 55 -8.15 4.75 -14.20
CA ILE A 55 -6.91 4.04 -14.53
C ILE A 55 -7.25 2.62 -15.02
N ASN A 56 -6.75 2.26 -16.19
CA ASN A 56 -6.82 0.88 -16.66
C ASN A 56 -5.69 0.07 -16.04
N LEU A 57 -6.02 -0.79 -15.08
CA LEU A 57 -5.05 -1.64 -14.41
C LEU A 57 -4.61 -2.85 -15.25
N GLU A 58 -5.34 -3.18 -16.33
CA GLU A 58 -5.10 -4.38 -17.14
C GLU A 58 -4.93 -5.66 -16.28
N HIS A 59 -3.73 -6.24 -16.27
CA HIS A 59 -3.37 -7.43 -15.51
C HIS A 59 -2.58 -7.14 -14.21
N HIS A 60 -2.39 -5.86 -13.88
CA HIS A 60 -1.70 -5.44 -12.67
C HIS A 60 -2.64 -5.51 -11.46
N VAL A 61 -2.09 -5.86 -10.30
CA VAL A 61 -2.86 -6.03 -9.06
C VAL A 61 -3.28 -4.69 -8.46
N ALA A 62 -2.49 -3.63 -8.66
CA ALA A 62 -2.86 -2.28 -8.24
C ALA A 62 -2.02 -1.20 -8.93
N ALA A 63 -2.52 0.03 -8.88
CA ALA A 63 -1.75 1.26 -9.03
C ALA A 63 -1.49 1.87 -7.65
N VAL A 64 -0.25 2.30 -7.41
CA VAL A 64 0.27 2.76 -6.11
C VAL A 64 1.17 3.98 -6.27
N ILE A 65 1.46 4.66 -5.16
CA ILE A 65 2.29 5.87 -5.10
C ILE A 65 3.63 5.53 -4.47
N GLN A 66 4.75 5.79 -5.16
CA GLN A 66 6.08 5.70 -4.55
C GLN A 66 6.13 6.51 -3.25
N ASP A 67 6.80 5.94 -2.24
CA ASP A 67 7.04 6.66 -0.99
C ASP A 67 8.15 7.71 -1.19
N VAL A 68 8.30 8.62 -0.25
CA VAL A 68 9.38 9.61 -0.28
C VAL A 68 10.75 8.94 -0.24
N GLU A 69 11.75 9.55 -0.87
CA GLU A 69 13.10 8.99 -1.03
C GLU A 69 13.70 8.47 0.28
N ASP A 70 13.64 9.25 1.37
CA ASP A 70 14.14 8.84 2.68
C ASP A 70 13.48 7.54 3.18
N SER A 71 12.17 7.39 2.97
CA SER A 71 11.41 6.18 3.35
C SER A 71 11.85 4.99 2.49
N ARG A 72 12.01 5.20 1.18
CA ARG A 72 12.48 4.18 0.22
C ARG A 72 13.88 3.67 0.57
N VAL A 73 14.82 4.59 0.80
CA VAL A 73 16.20 4.27 1.19
C VAL A 73 16.24 3.52 2.54
N TYR A 74 15.46 3.99 3.51
CA TYR A 74 15.36 3.33 4.81
C TYR A 74 14.79 1.92 4.70
N ALA A 75 13.73 1.72 3.90
CA ALA A 75 13.14 0.41 3.66
C ALA A 75 14.11 -0.53 2.95
N ALA A 76 14.82 -0.06 1.92
CA ALA A 76 15.81 -0.84 1.19
C ALA A 76 16.92 -1.38 2.09
N GLN A 77 17.45 -0.53 2.97
CA GLN A 77 18.48 -0.94 3.94
C GLN A 77 17.93 -1.90 4.99
N ARG A 78 16.81 -1.56 5.63
CA ARG A 78 16.23 -2.32 6.74
C ARG A 78 15.74 -3.71 6.32
N LEU A 79 15.17 -3.83 5.12
CA LEU A 79 14.66 -5.10 4.58
C LEU A 79 15.70 -5.84 3.73
N ASN A 80 16.90 -5.26 3.57
CA ASN A 80 17.97 -5.79 2.72
C ASN A 80 17.47 -6.08 1.28
N THR A 81 16.85 -5.07 0.67
CA THR A 81 16.20 -5.17 -0.65
C THR A 81 16.47 -3.90 -1.46
N PRO A 82 17.58 -3.84 -2.21
CA PRO A 82 18.01 -2.62 -2.92
C PRO A 82 17.00 -2.03 -3.89
N GLU A 83 16.14 -2.86 -4.48
CA GLU A 83 15.07 -2.47 -5.41
C GLU A 83 14.10 -1.47 -4.77
N PHE A 84 13.94 -1.52 -3.45
CA PHE A 84 13.09 -0.59 -2.71
C PHE A 84 13.55 0.86 -2.78
N ASN A 85 14.82 1.14 -3.12
CA ASN A 85 15.26 2.51 -3.39
C ASN A 85 14.41 3.16 -4.49
N GLU A 86 13.97 2.38 -5.47
CA GLU A 86 13.13 2.87 -6.56
C GLU A 86 11.66 2.49 -6.40
N GLN A 87 11.39 1.32 -5.83
CA GLN A 87 10.09 0.68 -5.98
C GLN A 87 9.18 0.80 -4.77
N TYR A 88 9.73 1.15 -3.61
CA TYR A 88 8.97 1.14 -2.36
C TYR A 88 7.88 2.22 -2.36
N PHE A 89 6.65 1.83 -2.05
CA PHE A 89 5.46 2.65 -2.17
C PHE A 89 4.78 2.88 -0.81
N ASN A 90 4.14 4.04 -0.69
CA ASN A 90 3.30 4.37 0.45
C ASN A 90 1.95 3.68 0.30
N ALA A 91 1.54 2.93 1.32
CA ALA A 91 0.34 2.12 1.23
C ALA A 91 -0.96 2.86 1.62
N GLY A 92 -0.91 4.18 1.84
CA GLY A 92 -2.07 4.96 2.27
C GLY A 92 -3.08 5.29 1.16
N VAL A 93 -2.69 5.13 -0.10
CA VAL A 93 -3.60 5.20 -1.25
C VAL A 93 -3.28 4.05 -2.21
N ILE A 94 -4.27 3.22 -2.50
CA ILE A 94 -4.12 2.05 -3.38
C ILE A 94 -5.35 1.96 -4.27
N PHE A 95 -5.17 1.95 -5.59
CA PHE A 95 -6.23 1.55 -6.52
C PHE A 95 -6.02 0.11 -6.94
N ALA A 96 -6.78 -0.81 -6.35
CA ALA A 96 -6.58 -2.25 -6.47
C ALA A 96 -7.52 -2.88 -7.50
N ASN A 97 -6.96 -3.79 -8.29
CA ASN A 97 -7.67 -4.76 -9.12
C ASN A 97 -7.95 -6.01 -8.27
N LEU A 98 -9.15 -6.10 -7.72
CA LEU A 98 -9.54 -7.18 -6.82
C LEU A 98 -9.70 -8.53 -7.53
N LYS A 99 -9.96 -8.53 -8.84
CA LYS A 99 -9.92 -9.76 -9.66
C LYS A 99 -8.53 -10.37 -9.68
N GLU A 100 -7.52 -9.57 -10.00
CA GLU A 100 -6.13 -10.03 -10.00
C GLU A 100 -5.62 -10.33 -8.58
N TRP A 101 -6.00 -9.52 -7.58
CA TRP A 101 -5.74 -9.79 -6.17
C TRP A 101 -6.17 -11.21 -5.75
N LYS A 102 -7.43 -11.56 -6.02
CA LYS A 102 -7.99 -12.86 -5.67
C LYS A 102 -7.36 -13.99 -6.47
N LYS A 103 -7.23 -13.82 -7.79
CA LYS A 103 -6.59 -14.79 -8.70
C LYS A 103 -5.18 -15.13 -8.26
N GLN A 104 -4.44 -14.14 -7.77
CA GLN A 104 -3.05 -14.27 -7.33
C GLN A 104 -2.90 -14.72 -5.86
N LYS A 105 -4.03 -14.93 -5.15
CA LYS A 105 -4.09 -15.37 -3.75
C LYS A 105 -3.32 -14.44 -2.79
N PHE A 106 -3.41 -13.15 -3.05
CA PHE A 106 -2.63 -12.12 -2.36
C PHE A 106 -2.85 -12.14 -0.84
N PHE A 107 -4.10 -12.32 -0.41
CA PHE A 107 -4.43 -12.40 1.02
C PHE A 107 -3.69 -13.53 1.73
N THR A 108 -3.74 -14.75 1.18
CA THR A 108 -3.12 -15.93 1.80
C THR A 108 -1.60 -15.80 1.85
N GLU A 109 -0.98 -15.25 0.80
CA GLU A 109 0.47 -15.03 0.76
C GLU A 109 0.92 -13.94 1.75
N ALA A 110 0.19 -12.82 1.83
CA ALA A 110 0.46 -11.76 2.81
C ALA A 110 0.47 -12.31 4.24
N PHE A 111 -0.52 -13.13 4.57
CA PHE A 111 -0.61 -13.76 5.89
C PHE A 111 0.51 -14.77 6.14
N SER A 112 0.90 -15.56 5.14
CA SER A 112 2.05 -16.46 5.24
C SER A 112 3.33 -15.68 5.59
N ILE A 113 3.57 -14.53 4.94
CA ILE A 113 4.72 -13.66 5.22
C ILE A 113 4.64 -13.05 6.63
N LEU A 114 3.44 -12.60 7.05
CA LEU A 114 3.25 -12.00 8.39
C LEU A 114 3.42 -13.02 9.53
N LEU A 115 3.11 -14.29 9.28
CA LEU A 115 3.25 -15.37 10.27
C LEU A 115 4.68 -15.89 10.39
N ASP A 116 5.56 -15.57 9.44
CA ASP A 116 6.98 -15.89 9.51
C ASP A 116 7.69 -15.05 10.59
N LYS A 117 7.85 -15.64 11.77
CA LYS A 117 8.49 -15.01 12.94
C LYS A 117 9.97 -14.70 12.76
N THR A 118 10.60 -15.21 11.71
CA THR A 118 12.00 -14.88 11.40
C THR A 118 12.14 -13.50 10.76
N ARG A 119 11.06 -13.00 10.15
CA ARG A 119 10.99 -11.68 9.55
C ARG A 119 10.49 -10.64 10.56
N LYS A 120 10.99 -9.42 10.43
CA LYS A 120 10.56 -8.28 11.25
C LYS A 120 10.19 -7.11 10.34
N PHE A 121 8.99 -6.60 10.52
CA PHE A 121 8.43 -5.49 9.73
C PHE A 121 8.26 -4.27 10.62
N ALA A 122 8.85 -3.14 10.22
CA ALA A 122 8.68 -1.88 10.94
C ALA A 122 7.37 -1.19 10.53
N PHE A 123 6.95 -1.41 9.28
CA PHE A 123 5.71 -0.89 8.71
C PHE A 123 4.79 -2.04 8.28
N LEU A 124 4.64 -3.04 9.14
CA LEU A 124 3.71 -4.17 9.09
C LEU A 124 3.12 -4.48 7.69
N ASP A 125 1.89 -4.05 7.40
CA ASP A 125 1.20 -4.33 6.14
C ASP A 125 1.83 -3.65 4.93
N GLN A 126 2.34 -2.41 5.07
CA GLN A 126 3.04 -1.71 3.99
C GLN A 126 4.32 -2.46 3.57
N ASP A 127 5.11 -2.98 4.50
CA ASP A 127 6.30 -3.77 4.19
C ASP A 127 5.92 -5.06 3.46
N VAL A 128 4.88 -5.76 3.92
CA VAL A 128 4.44 -7.02 3.30
C VAL A 128 3.85 -6.77 1.92
N LEU A 129 3.05 -5.72 1.76
CA LEU A 129 2.59 -5.25 0.46
C LEU A 129 3.78 -5.01 -0.46
N ASN A 130 4.74 -4.18 -0.06
CA ASN A 130 5.91 -3.88 -0.89
C ASN A 130 6.73 -5.13 -1.26
N ILE A 131 6.94 -6.07 -0.33
CA ILE A 131 7.64 -7.34 -0.62
C ILE A 131 6.88 -8.14 -1.68
N MET A 132 5.58 -8.31 -1.52
CA MET A 132 4.76 -9.04 -2.50
C MET A 132 4.69 -8.31 -3.85
N PHE A 133 4.79 -6.98 -3.80
CA PHE A 133 4.86 -6.11 -4.96
C PHE A 133 6.25 -6.02 -5.62
N LEU A 134 7.28 -6.70 -5.11
CA LEU A 134 8.53 -6.85 -5.88
C LEU A 134 8.52 -8.07 -6.78
N VAL A 135 7.81 -9.12 -6.37
CA VAL A 135 7.86 -10.43 -7.04
C VAL A 135 6.92 -10.50 -8.25
N ARG A 136 6.09 -9.47 -8.46
CA ARG A 136 5.04 -9.42 -9.49
C ARG A 136 5.29 -8.18 -10.37
N GLN A 137 4.90 -8.18 -11.64
CA GLN A 137 5.07 -7.01 -12.52
C GLN A 137 4.03 -5.94 -12.16
N PHE A 138 4.43 -4.67 -12.11
CA PHE A 138 3.56 -3.54 -11.71
C PHE A 138 3.60 -2.38 -12.70
N PHE A 139 2.49 -1.64 -12.71
CA PHE A 139 2.36 -0.36 -13.38
C PHE A 139 2.51 0.76 -12.35
N TYR A 140 3.64 1.48 -12.41
CA TYR A 140 3.79 2.75 -11.71
C TYR A 140 3.03 3.81 -12.50
N GLN A 141 2.14 4.55 -11.86
CA GLN A 141 1.56 5.75 -12.46
C GLN A 141 1.90 6.97 -11.61
N GLU A 142 2.77 7.83 -12.15
CA GLU A 142 3.27 9.06 -11.51
C GLU A 142 2.17 10.09 -11.17
N PHE A 143 0.93 9.89 -11.63
CA PHE A 143 -0.16 10.88 -11.57
C PHE A 143 -0.78 11.11 -10.18
N MET A 144 -0.36 10.36 -9.16
CA MET A 144 -0.98 10.38 -7.83
C MET A 144 -0.52 11.53 -6.91
N MET A 145 0.15 12.56 -7.44
CA MET A 145 0.74 13.68 -6.67
C MET A 145 -0.27 14.62 -5.95
N GLN A 146 -1.57 14.30 -5.89
CA GLN A 146 -2.60 15.18 -5.29
C GLN A 146 -2.96 14.84 -3.84
N PHE A 147 -2.33 13.82 -3.25
CA PHE A 147 -2.59 13.43 -1.86
C PHE A 147 -1.57 14.03 -0.90
N THR A 148 -2.03 14.44 0.29
CA THR A 148 -1.14 14.79 1.39
C THR A 148 -1.59 14.01 2.62
N ALA A 149 -0.72 13.18 3.18
CA ALA A 149 -0.94 12.56 4.48
C ALA A 149 -0.95 13.65 5.56
N LEU A 150 -1.91 13.62 6.49
CA LEU A 150 -1.96 14.49 7.65
C LEU A 150 -0.90 14.06 8.67
N ASN A 151 0.38 14.28 8.36
CA ASN A 151 1.43 13.92 9.29
C ASN A 151 1.44 14.86 10.51
N LYS A 152 1.29 14.29 11.71
CA LYS A 152 1.34 15.01 12.99
C LYS A 152 2.71 15.63 13.34
N ASN A 153 3.76 15.46 12.53
CA ASN A 153 5.09 16.04 12.84
C ASN A 153 6.10 16.22 11.68
N SER A 154 5.70 16.15 10.40
CA SER A 154 6.65 16.40 9.30
C SER A 154 6.17 17.53 8.40
N LYS A 155 7.01 18.58 8.30
CA LYS A 155 6.91 19.62 7.29
C LYS A 155 7.19 18.97 5.92
N VAL A 156 6.17 18.37 5.30
CA VAL A 156 6.28 17.96 3.90
C VAL A 156 6.31 19.22 3.05
N ARG A 157 7.49 19.51 2.49
CA ARG A 157 7.70 20.63 1.58
C ARG A 157 7.15 20.22 0.22
N ILE A 158 6.13 20.94 -0.23
CA ILE A 158 5.47 20.76 -1.53
C ILE A 158 6.48 21.10 -2.64
N PRO A 159 6.78 20.21 -3.60
CA PRO A 159 7.31 20.62 -4.89
C PRO A 159 6.21 21.46 -5.57
N GLN A 160 6.46 22.75 -5.69
CA GLN A 160 5.55 23.69 -6.29
C GLN A 160 5.59 23.50 -7.81
N VAL A 161 4.90 22.46 -8.32
CA VAL A 161 4.72 22.28 -9.76
C VAL A 161 3.62 23.24 -10.20
N ILE A 162 4.11 24.42 -10.56
CA ILE A 162 3.62 25.44 -11.49
C ILE A 162 2.20 25.23 -12.04
N LYS A 163 1.37 26.24 -11.74
CA LYS A 163 0.09 26.62 -12.36
C LYS A 163 0.14 26.60 -13.90
N ASN A 164 -1.06 26.49 -14.50
CA ASN A 164 -1.47 26.62 -15.91
C ASN A 164 -1.74 25.23 -16.50
N ILE A 165 -2.98 24.83 -16.85
CA ILE A 165 -4.11 25.51 -17.49
C ILE A 165 -5.42 24.93 -16.93
#